data_AF-A0A8J8G879-F1
#
_entry.id   AF-A0A8J8G879-F1
#
_cell.length_a   1.000
_cell.length_b   1.000
_cell.length_c   1.000
_cell.angle_alpha   90.00
_cell.angle_beta   90.00
_cell.angle_gamma   90.00
#
_symmetry.space_group_name_H-M   'P 1'
#
loop_
_entity.id
_entity.type
_entity.pdbx_description
1 polymer ?
#
loop_
_entity_poly.entity_id
_entity_poly.type
_entity_poly.pdbx_seq_one_letter_code
_entity_poly.pdbx_strand_id
1 'polypeptide(L)'
;MKKAFTIFVNTIRTLTFKKLGLLLGTTIPNPLFTAISFYATLKAFVLAKKYFPKTNSSDGIGNAFRHALWTSLILMYYCKISSPKKALKWCKKITDLHEELFPNEALQKQMDLHNNKVGMDLFMEMVPGIHRQFFESSFLIDELFKKVKTAKILTKNTIIAEAELVYLK
;
A
#
# COMPACT_ATOMS: atom_id res chain seq x y z
N MET A 1 20.75 -10.55 3.78
CA MET A 1 19.87 -10.63 4.97
C MET A 1 20.32 -9.73 6.12
N LYS A 2 21.57 -9.79 6.59
CA LYS A 2 22.08 -8.93 7.70
C LYS A 2 21.81 -7.43 7.51
N LYS A 3 22.06 -6.87 6.32
CA LYS A 3 21.84 -5.44 6.02
C LYS A 3 20.38 -4.99 6.14
N ALA A 4 19.43 -5.82 5.69
CA ALA A 4 17.99 -5.53 5.77
C ALA A 4 17.47 -5.61 7.21
N PHE A 5 17.96 -6.59 7.98
CA PHE A 5 17.65 -6.72 9.41
C PHE A 5 18.15 -5.52 10.21
N THR A 6 19.39 -5.06 9.95
CA THR A 6 19.94 -3.86 10.60
C THR A 6 19.14 -2.61 10.27
N ILE A 7 18.74 -2.41 9.01
CA ILE A 7 17.90 -1.27 8.61
C ILE A 7 16.57 -1.33 9.37
N PHE A 8 15.90 -2.48 9.37
CA PHE A 8 14.63 -2.66 10.08
C PHE A 8 14.73 -2.35 11.58
N VAL A 9 15.75 -2.88 12.26
CA VAL A 9 15.97 -2.60 13.69
C VAL A 9 16.23 -1.12 13.93
N ASN A 10 17.05 -0.48 13.08
CA ASN A 10 17.34 0.95 13.21
C ASN A 10 16.09 1.81 12.97
N THR A 11 15.25 1.46 11.99
CA THR A 11 13.98 2.14 11.72
C THR A 11 12.98 1.99 12.87
N ILE A 12 12.92 0.83 13.53
CA ILE A 12 12.07 0.68 14.72
C ILE A 12 12.61 1.50 15.89
N ARG A 13 13.94 1.56 16.06
CA ARG A 13 14.58 2.35 17.13
C ARG A 13 14.35 3.85 17.01
N THR A 14 14.02 4.37 15.82
CA THR A 14 13.66 5.78 15.64
C THR A 14 12.22 6.12 16.05
N LEU A 15 11.39 5.12 16.38
CA LEU A 15 10.00 5.35 16.77
C LEU A 15 9.89 5.77 18.24
N THR A 16 8.98 6.71 18.53
CA THR A 16 8.65 7.07 19.92
C THR A 16 7.96 5.93 20.65
N PHE A 17 8.00 5.92 21.99
CA PHE A 17 7.31 4.90 22.80
C PHE A 17 5.82 4.77 22.45
N LYS A 18 5.14 5.90 22.17
CA LYS A 18 3.74 5.90 21.73
C LYS A 18 3.56 5.15 20.40
N LYS A 19 4.40 5.43 19.41
CA LYS A 19 4.39 4.76 18.11
C LYS A 19 4.74 3.27 18.22
N LEU A 20 5.69 2.92 19.08
CA LEU A 20 6.04 1.54 19.37
C LEU A 20 4.86 0.79 20.02
N GLY A 21 4.18 1.39 21.00
CA GLY A 21 2.98 0.83 21.61
C GLY A 21 1.86 0.59 20.58
N LEU A 22 1.65 1.52 19.65
CA LEU A 22 0.67 1.38 18.57
C LEU A 22 1.03 0.25 17.60
N LEU A 23 2.31 0.15 17.21
CA LEU A 23 2.83 -0.91 16.36
C LEU A 23 2.64 -2.29 17.00
N LEU A 24 3.09 -2.45 18.26
CA LEU A 24 2.99 -3.71 18.98
C LEU A 24 1.53 -4.09 19.24
N GLY A 25 0.69 -3.13 19.66
CA GLY A 25 -0.74 -3.34 19.89
C GLY A 25 -1.53 -3.70 18.63
N THR A 26 -1.01 -3.39 17.44
CA THR A 26 -1.62 -3.82 16.17
C THR A 26 -1.10 -5.17 15.69
N THR A 27 0.21 -5.39 15.78
CA THR A 27 0.90 -6.53 15.16
C THR A 27 0.88 -7.80 16.02
N ILE A 28 1.10 -7.69 17.33
CA ILE A 28 1.14 -8.84 18.25
C ILE A 28 -0.19 -9.60 18.26
N PRO A 29 -1.37 -8.94 18.34
CA PRO A 29 -2.64 -9.68 18.37
C PRO A 29 -3.00 -10.34 17.03
N ASN A 30 -2.31 -10.01 15.94
CA ASN A 30 -2.65 -10.44 14.59
C ASN A 30 -1.39 -10.95 13.85
N PRO A 31 -0.72 -12.01 14.32
CA PRO A 31 0.59 -12.41 13.82
C PRO A 31 0.55 -12.92 12.37
N LEU A 32 -0.43 -13.76 12.02
CA LEU A 32 -0.62 -14.26 10.66
C LEU A 32 -0.87 -13.10 9.68
N PHE A 33 -1.72 -12.17 10.08
CA PHE A 33 -2.02 -10.99 9.28
C PHE A 33 -0.74 -10.14 9.11
N THR A 34 -0.06 -9.81 10.20
CA THR A 34 1.20 -9.07 10.14
C THR A 34 2.22 -9.69 9.17
N ALA A 35 2.39 -11.02 9.18
CA ALA A 35 3.27 -11.71 8.25
C ALA A 35 2.83 -11.55 6.78
N ILE A 36 1.53 -11.66 6.49
CA ILE A 36 0.98 -11.47 5.15
C ILE A 36 1.11 -10.01 4.68
N SER A 37 0.81 -9.04 5.55
CA SER A 37 1.03 -7.62 5.26
C SER A 37 2.49 -7.34 4.93
N PHE A 38 3.43 -7.90 5.71
CA PHE A 38 4.86 -7.73 5.46
C PHE A 38 5.28 -8.33 4.11
N TYR A 39 4.79 -9.54 3.78
CA TYR A 39 5.02 -10.15 2.47
C TYR A 39 4.46 -9.29 1.33
N ALA A 40 3.25 -8.74 1.48
CA ALA A 40 2.66 -7.84 0.51
C ALA A 40 3.49 -6.55 0.32
N THR A 41 3.98 -5.95 1.41
CA THR A 41 4.88 -4.79 1.36
C THR A 41 6.14 -5.08 0.55
N LEU A 42 6.82 -6.20 0.84
CA LEU A 42 8.03 -6.58 0.11
C LEU A 42 7.75 -6.82 -1.38
N LYS A 43 6.65 -7.52 -1.69
CA LYS A 43 6.29 -7.80 -3.08
C LYS A 43 5.92 -6.53 -3.85
N ALA A 44 5.15 -5.63 -3.23
CA ALA A 44 4.79 -4.34 -3.83
C ALA A 44 6.05 -3.51 -4.12
N PHE A 45 6.98 -3.46 -3.17
CA PHE A 45 8.25 -2.74 -3.34
C PHE A 45 9.10 -3.33 -4.48
N VAL A 46 9.25 -4.65 -4.55
CA VAL A 46 10.00 -5.33 -5.62
C VAL A 46 9.38 -5.06 -6.99
N LEU A 47 8.06 -5.17 -7.11
CA LEU A 47 7.35 -4.94 -8.36
C LEU A 47 7.40 -3.46 -8.77
N ALA A 48 7.18 -2.53 -7.85
CA ALA A 48 7.30 -1.10 -8.12
C ALA A 48 8.72 -0.72 -8.54
N LYS A 49 9.75 -1.29 -7.90
CA LYS A 49 11.14 -1.08 -8.30
C LYS A 49 11.44 -1.64 -9.70
N LYS A 50 10.85 -2.78 -10.07
CA LYS A 50 10.97 -3.37 -11.41
C LYS A 50 10.38 -2.44 -12.48
N TYR A 51 9.17 -1.92 -12.26
CA TYR A 51 8.46 -1.13 -13.28
C TYR A 51 8.83 0.37 -13.27
N PHE A 52 9.17 0.91 -12.10
CA PHE A 52 9.48 2.33 -11.89
C PHE A 52 10.79 2.51 -11.11
N PRO A 53 11.94 2.07 -11.65
CA PRO A 53 13.21 2.04 -10.91
C PRO A 53 13.65 3.40 -10.38
N LYS A 54 13.25 4.50 -11.04
CA LYS A 54 13.64 5.87 -10.68
C LYS A 54 12.67 6.56 -9.71
N THR A 55 11.38 6.19 -9.71
CA THR A 55 10.32 6.94 -9.01
C THR A 55 9.54 6.11 -7.98
N ASN A 56 9.88 4.83 -7.79
CA ASN A 56 9.21 3.95 -6.81
C ASN A 56 9.43 4.35 -5.34
N SER A 57 10.45 5.16 -5.04
CA SER A 57 10.78 5.61 -3.67
C SER A 57 10.81 7.13 -3.53
N SER A 58 10.42 7.87 -4.56
CA SER A 58 10.14 9.32 -4.49
C SER A 58 8.63 9.55 -4.33
N ASP A 59 8.15 10.76 -4.61
CA ASP A 59 6.72 11.08 -4.63
C ASP A 59 6.13 11.04 -6.05
N GLY A 60 6.89 10.50 -7.00
CA GLY A 60 6.49 10.42 -8.40
C GLY A 60 5.51 9.29 -8.69
N ILE A 61 5.17 9.15 -9.97
CA ILE A 61 4.19 8.17 -10.46
C ILE A 61 4.47 6.71 -10.04
N GLY A 62 5.74 6.34 -9.86
CA GLY A 62 6.13 5.01 -9.40
C GLY A 62 5.74 4.72 -7.95
N ASN A 63 5.73 5.75 -7.10
CA ASN A 63 5.24 5.66 -5.73
C ASN A 63 3.72 5.55 -5.71
N ALA A 64 3.01 6.35 -6.51
CA ALA A 64 1.56 6.23 -6.66
C ALA A 64 1.13 4.81 -7.07
N PHE A 65 1.82 4.24 -8.07
CA PHE A 65 1.66 2.84 -8.46
C PHE A 65 1.95 1.87 -7.30
N ARG A 66 3.05 2.09 -6.56
CA ARG A 66 3.44 1.24 -5.42
C ARG A 66 2.37 1.23 -4.33
N HIS A 67 1.83 2.37 -3.94
CA HIS A 67 0.80 2.49 -2.90
C HIS A 67 -0.48 1.76 -3.29
N ALA A 68 -0.96 1.99 -4.52
CA ALA A 68 -2.14 1.29 -5.01
C ALA A 68 -1.91 -0.23 -5.14
N LEU A 69 -0.76 -0.64 -5.69
CA LEU A 69 -0.40 -2.07 -5.77
C LEU A 69 -0.30 -2.71 -4.39
N TRP A 70 0.27 -1.99 -3.41
CA TRP A 70 0.46 -2.48 -2.06
C TRP A 70 -0.87 -2.80 -1.38
N THR A 71 -1.85 -1.91 -1.44
CA THR A 71 -3.16 -2.14 -0.84
C THR A 71 -3.95 -3.23 -1.57
N SER A 72 -3.89 -3.27 -2.91
CA SER A 72 -4.49 -4.36 -3.68
C SER A 72 -3.86 -5.73 -3.33
N LEU A 73 -2.53 -5.81 -3.16
CA LEU A 73 -1.86 -7.06 -2.78
C LEU A 73 -2.21 -7.49 -1.36
N ILE A 74 -2.29 -6.57 -0.40
CA ILE A 74 -2.78 -6.88 0.95
C ILE A 74 -4.16 -7.51 0.83
N LEU A 75 -5.11 -6.82 0.20
CA LEU A 75 -6.48 -7.34 0.04
C LEU A 75 -6.52 -8.70 -0.63
N MET A 76 -5.76 -8.87 -1.72
CA MET A 76 -5.66 -10.13 -2.46
C MET A 76 -5.25 -11.29 -1.56
N TYR A 77 -4.19 -11.16 -0.78
CA TYR A 77 -3.75 -12.24 0.09
C TYR A 77 -4.72 -12.50 1.23
N TYR A 78 -5.32 -11.45 1.78
CA TYR A 78 -6.25 -11.59 2.91
C TYR A 78 -7.57 -12.20 2.50
N CYS A 79 -8.06 -11.91 1.30
CA CYS A 79 -9.30 -12.52 0.79
C CYS A 79 -9.19 -14.03 0.59
N LYS A 80 -7.97 -14.60 0.56
CA LYS A 80 -7.75 -16.04 0.55
C LYS A 80 -8.06 -16.71 1.89
N ILE A 81 -7.99 -15.96 2.99
CA ILE A 81 -8.15 -16.49 4.36
C ILE A 81 -9.22 -15.76 5.19
N SER A 82 -9.88 -14.76 4.62
CA SER A 82 -10.85 -13.91 5.30
C SER A 82 -11.88 -13.37 4.30
N SER A 83 -12.93 -12.72 4.80
CA SER A 83 -13.92 -12.07 3.95
C SER A 83 -13.39 -10.74 3.39
N PRO A 84 -13.84 -10.30 2.19
CA PRO A 84 -13.44 -9.02 1.62
C PRO A 84 -13.62 -7.83 2.57
N LYS A 85 -14.72 -7.78 3.32
CA LYS A 85 -14.98 -6.72 4.31
C LYS A 85 -13.94 -6.72 5.45
N LYS A 86 -13.57 -7.89 5.97
CA LYS A 86 -12.53 -8.02 7.02
C LYS A 86 -11.15 -7.68 6.47
N ALA A 87 -10.85 -8.13 5.25
CA ALA A 87 -9.61 -7.81 4.54
C ALA A 87 -9.46 -6.29 4.34
N LEU A 88 -10.52 -5.61 3.89
CA LEU A 88 -10.53 -4.16 3.70
C LEU A 88 -10.31 -3.40 5.00
N LYS A 89 -11.01 -3.78 6.06
CA LYS A 89 -10.82 -3.18 7.39
C LYS A 89 -9.37 -3.34 7.87
N TRP A 90 -8.78 -4.52 7.66
CA TRP A 90 -7.38 -4.76 8.03
C TRP A 90 -6.41 -3.96 7.14
N CYS A 91 -6.61 -3.96 5.83
CA CYS A 91 -5.78 -3.23 4.87
C CYS A 91 -5.71 -1.76 5.24
N LYS A 92 -6.87 -1.11 5.44
CA LYS A 92 -6.92 0.29 5.86
C LYS A 92 -6.19 0.49 7.20
N LYS A 93 -6.43 -0.38 8.19
CA LYS A 93 -5.77 -0.27 9.50
C LYS A 93 -4.24 -0.32 9.39
N ILE A 94 -3.69 -1.25 8.61
CA ILE A 94 -2.24 -1.43 8.52
C ILE A 94 -1.56 -0.36 7.66
N THR A 95 -2.25 0.15 6.63
CA THR A 95 -1.73 1.24 5.78
C THR A 95 -1.79 2.56 6.53
N ASP A 96 -2.89 2.86 7.23
CA ASP A 96 -2.99 4.07 8.06
C ASP A 96 -1.93 4.06 9.16
N LEU A 97 -1.71 2.90 9.80
CA LEU A 97 -0.63 2.73 10.78
C LEU A 97 0.74 3.05 10.15
N HIS A 98 1.02 2.60 8.94
CA HIS A 98 2.28 2.90 8.26
C HIS A 98 2.49 4.41 8.07
N GLU A 99 1.47 5.12 7.58
CA GLU A 99 1.50 6.58 7.40
C GLU A 99 1.63 7.36 8.73
N GLU A 100 1.14 6.79 9.85
CA GLU A 100 1.34 7.37 11.18
C GLU A 100 2.74 7.12 11.75
N LEU A 101 3.29 5.93 11.50
CA LEU A 101 4.62 5.56 11.95
C LEU A 101 5.70 6.37 11.22
N PHE A 102 5.53 6.58 9.92
CA PHE A 102 6.47 7.28 9.03
C PHE A 102 5.79 8.50 8.40
N PRO A 103 5.64 9.61 9.17
CA PRO A 103 4.86 10.76 8.72
C PRO A 103 5.57 11.49 7.58
N ASN A 104 4.80 11.77 6.54
CA ASN A 104 5.17 12.58 5.39
C ASN A 104 4.61 14.00 5.50
N GLU A 105 5.12 14.91 4.65
CA GLU A 105 4.54 16.25 4.48
C GLU A 105 3.06 16.16 4.07
N ALA A 106 2.26 17.17 4.42
CA ALA A 106 0.80 17.10 4.30
C ALA A 106 0.31 16.69 2.88
N LEU A 107 0.91 17.24 1.83
CA LEU A 107 0.54 16.94 0.44
C LEU A 107 0.95 15.53 0.01
N GLN A 108 2.12 15.07 0.46
CA GLN A 108 2.63 13.71 0.20
C GLN A 108 1.78 12.68 0.94
N LYS A 109 1.43 12.93 2.22
CA LYS A 109 0.51 12.08 2.97
C LYS A 109 -0.87 12.00 2.30
N GLN A 110 -1.37 13.10 1.75
CA GLN A 110 -2.63 13.10 0.99
C GLN A 110 -2.55 12.23 -0.26
N MET A 111 -1.44 12.33 -1.02
CA MET A 111 -1.16 11.48 -2.18
C MET A 111 -1.14 9.99 -1.78
N ASP A 112 -0.40 9.63 -0.73
CA ASP A 112 -0.25 8.26 -0.26
C ASP A 112 -1.60 7.67 0.18
N LEU A 113 -2.37 8.40 0.99
CA LEU A 113 -3.71 7.98 1.44
C LEU A 113 -4.69 7.82 0.28
N HIS A 114 -4.65 8.74 -0.69
CA HIS A 114 -5.51 8.65 -1.88
C HIS A 114 -5.17 7.42 -2.73
N ASN A 115 -3.90 7.22 -3.05
CA ASN A 115 -3.48 6.07 -3.86
C ASN A 115 -3.70 4.74 -3.13
N ASN A 116 -3.56 4.72 -1.80
CA ASN A 116 -3.95 3.58 -0.97
C ASN A 116 -5.44 3.24 -1.17
N LYS A 117 -6.33 4.24 -1.14
CA LYS A 117 -7.78 4.09 -1.41
C LYS A 117 -8.03 3.58 -2.82
N VAL A 118 -7.41 4.17 -3.84
CA VAL A 118 -7.56 3.73 -5.24
C VAL A 118 -7.22 2.24 -5.41
N GLY A 119 -6.14 1.77 -4.78
CA GLY A 119 -5.78 0.34 -4.82
C GLY A 119 -6.75 -0.56 -4.06
N MET A 120 -7.35 -0.07 -2.97
CA MET A 120 -8.37 -0.80 -2.23
C MET A 120 -9.66 -0.92 -3.05
N ASP A 121 -10.12 0.18 -3.63
CA ASP A 121 -11.34 0.25 -4.43
C ASP A 121 -11.22 -0.62 -5.69
N LEU A 122 -10.10 -0.50 -6.42
CA LEU A 122 -9.80 -1.35 -7.58
C LEU A 122 -9.96 -2.83 -7.24
N PHE A 123 -9.36 -3.28 -6.15
CA PHE A 123 -9.46 -4.68 -5.75
C PHE A 123 -10.92 -5.06 -5.44
N MET A 124 -11.63 -4.22 -4.68
CA MET A 124 -13.02 -4.51 -4.28
C MET A 124 -13.98 -4.54 -5.46
N GLU A 125 -13.75 -3.75 -6.50
CA GLU A 125 -14.49 -3.78 -7.77
C GLU A 125 -14.25 -5.12 -8.52
N MET A 126 -13.05 -5.70 -8.42
CA MET A 126 -12.70 -6.96 -9.07
C MET A 126 -13.22 -8.20 -8.32
N VAL A 127 -13.45 -8.11 -7.00
CA VAL A 127 -13.84 -9.25 -6.14
C VAL A 127 -15.07 -10.02 -6.64
N PRO A 128 -16.18 -9.39 -7.07
CA PRO A 128 -17.36 -10.12 -7.52
C PRO A 128 -17.13 -10.96 -8.78
N GLY A 129 -16.18 -10.56 -9.63
CA GLY A 129 -15.94 -11.18 -10.94
C GLY A 129 -14.89 -12.30 -10.94
N ILE A 130 -14.20 -12.55 -9.82
CA ILE A 130 -13.04 -13.46 -9.77
C ILE A 130 -13.11 -14.35 -8.55
N HIS A 131 -13.06 -15.67 -8.77
CA HIS A 131 -12.94 -16.61 -7.67
C HIS A 131 -11.59 -16.43 -6.95
N ARG A 132 -11.63 -16.33 -5.62
CA ARG A 132 -10.51 -15.88 -4.75
C ARG A 132 -9.20 -16.64 -4.96
N GLN A 133 -9.27 -17.87 -5.44
CA GLN A 133 -8.12 -18.73 -5.72
C GLN A 133 -7.30 -18.30 -6.95
N PHE A 134 -7.93 -17.63 -7.93
CA PHE A 134 -7.30 -17.25 -9.19
C PHE A 134 -6.80 -15.80 -9.23
N PHE A 135 -6.86 -15.05 -8.12
CA PHE A 135 -6.23 -13.74 -8.07
C PHE A 135 -4.70 -13.88 -8.09
N GLU A 136 -4.14 -13.56 -9.24
CA GLU A 136 -2.72 -13.35 -9.47
C GLU A 136 -2.36 -11.87 -9.47
N SER A 137 -1.11 -11.57 -9.13
CA SER A 137 -0.63 -10.18 -9.12
C SER A 137 -0.61 -9.54 -10.51
N SER A 138 -0.53 -10.32 -11.59
CA SER A 138 -0.58 -9.85 -12.98
C SER A 138 -1.85 -9.08 -13.28
N PHE A 139 -3.02 -9.61 -12.89
CA PHE A 139 -4.31 -8.93 -13.10
C PHE A 139 -4.36 -7.55 -12.45
N LEU A 140 -3.82 -7.43 -11.23
CA LEU A 140 -3.74 -6.14 -10.53
C LEU A 140 -2.78 -5.17 -11.24
N ILE A 141 -1.63 -5.68 -11.68
CA ILE A 141 -0.62 -4.88 -12.38
C ILE A 141 -1.19 -4.31 -13.69
N ASP A 142 -1.90 -5.12 -14.47
CA ASP A 142 -2.46 -4.71 -15.75
C ASP A 142 -3.51 -3.59 -15.57
N GLU A 143 -4.43 -3.73 -14.61
CA GLU A 143 -5.40 -2.68 -14.30
C GLU A 143 -4.74 -1.42 -13.73
N LEU A 144 -3.73 -1.57 -12.87
CA LEU A 144 -2.99 -0.42 -12.34
C LEU A 144 -2.21 0.32 -13.44
N PHE A 145 -1.68 -0.38 -14.45
CA PHE A 145 -1.06 0.28 -15.59
C PHE A 145 -2.04 1.11 -16.41
N LYS A 146 -3.33 0.72 -16.49
CA LYS A 146 -4.36 1.57 -17.08
C LYS A 146 -4.55 2.85 -16.26
N LYS A 147 -4.62 2.75 -14.94
CA LYS A 147 -4.73 3.90 -14.03
C LYS A 147 -3.49 4.81 -14.06
N VAL A 148 -2.29 4.25 -14.26
CA VAL A 148 -1.04 5.01 -14.43
C VAL A 148 -1.12 5.93 -15.66
N LYS A 149 -1.72 5.47 -16.77
CA LYS A 149 -1.83 6.28 -18.00
C LYS A 149 -2.70 7.52 -17.82
N THR A 150 -3.63 7.48 -16.87
CA THR A 150 -4.55 8.59 -16.55
C THR A 150 -4.19 9.29 -15.24
N ALA A 151 -3.01 8.99 -14.66
CA ALA A 151 -2.59 9.56 -13.38
C ALA A 151 -2.36 11.07 -13.50
N LYS A 152 -2.74 11.81 -12.45
CA LYS A 152 -2.64 13.28 -12.43
C LYS A 152 -1.62 13.79 -11.43
N ILE A 153 -1.08 14.96 -11.71
CA ILE A 153 -0.20 15.65 -10.76
C ILE A 153 -1.06 16.27 -9.66
N LEU A 154 -0.74 15.95 -8.41
CA LEU A 154 -1.36 16.54 -7.24
C LEU A 154 -0.74 17.90 -6.95
N THR A 155 -1.60 18.91 -6.85
CA THR A 155 -1.27 20.26 -6.40
C THR A 155 -2.27 20.65 -5.30
N LYS A 156 -2.02 21.73 -4.56
CA LYS A 156 -2.93 22.21 -3.50
C LYS A 156 -4.36 22.49 -3.99
N ASN A 157 -4.54 22.80 -5.27
CA ASN A 157 -5.83 23.17 -5.86
C ASN A 157 -6.43 22.05 -6.73
N THR A 158 -5.81 20.88 -6.79
CA THR A 158 -6.28 19.78 -7.64
C THR A 158 -7.56 19.18 -7.05
N ILE A 159 -8.65 19.19 -7.83
CA ILE A 159 -9.82 18.36 -7.54
C ILE A 159 -9.45 16.92 -7.88
N ILE A 160 -9.36 16.08 -6.86
CA ILE A 160 -8.96 14.68 -7.01
C ILE A 160 -10.18 13.86 -7.41
N ALA A 161 -10.19 13.33 -8.64
CA ALA A 161 -11.18 12.33 -9.02
C ALA A 161 -10.92 11.03 -8.24
N GLU A 162 -11.96 10.44 -7.66
CA GLU A 162 -11.80 9.31 -6.74
C GLU A 162 -11.10 8.09 -7.35
N ALA A 163 -11.21 7.88 -8.66
CA ALA A 163 -10.73 6.68 -9.34
C ALA A 163 -9.32 6.81 -9.96
N GLU A 164 -8.73 8.01 -9.99
CA GLU A 164 -7.45 8.29 -10.64
C GLU A 164 -6.29 8.23 -9.64
N LEU A 165 -5.14 7.70 -10.07
CA LEU A 165 -3.91 7.84 -9.29
C LEU A 165 -3.42 9.28 -9.32
N VAL A 166 -2.79 9.71 -8.23
CA VAL A 166 -2.18 11.04 -8.15
C VAL A 166 -0.72 10.96 -7.71
N TYR A 167 0.12 11.90 -8.15
CA TYR A 167 1.54 11.93 -7.79
C TYR A 167 2.10 13.36 -7.74
N LEU A 168 3.27 13.55 -7.11
CA LEU A 168 4.00 14.83 -7.08
C LEU A 168 5.10 14.86 -8.14
N LYS A 169 5.41 16.07 -8.64
CA LYS A 169 6.53 16.28 -9.59
C LYS A 169 7.87 16.24 -8.89
#